data_AF-K4IWT9-F1
#
_entry.id   AF-K4IWT9-F1
#
_cell.length_a   1.000
_cell.length_b   1.000
_cell.length_c   1.000
_cell.angle_alpha   90.00
_cell.angle_beta   90.00
_cell.angle_gamma   90.00
#
_symmetry.space_group_name_H-M   'P 1'
#
loop_
_entity.id
_entity.type
_entity.pdbx_description
1 polymer ?
#
loop_
_entity_poly.entity_id
_entity_poly.type
_entity_poly.pdbx_seq_one_letter_code
_entity_poly.pdbx_strand_id
1 'polypeptide(L)'
;MNQVIQIILSVSVLSIPIVFFWIYMTTLEKRTKKIIQAHSDNSSEIYTDLKVWFKNFDVFKKKNKFDLDPYQTLYSFNNCDLILNDRNIVVIGKTKILGKNKPLTPTFFEFEKNGITLKPGHVKIEKIQEVSNVLEIEFTDRNYLEKMTLVLKRPGNELKEKIKTCYNKS
;
A
#
# COMPACT_ATOMS: atom_id res chain seq x y z
N MET A 1 23.40 30.09 31.28
CA MET A 1 22.22 29.82 30.43
C MET A 1 21.03 29.54 31.35
N ASN A 2 19.92 30.27 31.23
CA ASN A 2 18.78 30.14 32.14
C ASN A 2 18.13 28.75 31.98
N GLN A 3 17.89 28.03 33.09
CA GLN A 3 17.26 26.70 33.08
C GLN A 3 15.90 26.72 32.37
N VAL A 4 15.14 27.81 32.49
CA VAL A 4 13.86 28.00 31.79
C VAL A 4 14.06 27.99 30.27
N ILE A 5 15.11 28.65 29.77
CA ILE A 5 15.43 28.68 28.33
C ILE A 5 15.82 27.28 27.84
N GLN A 6 16.59 26.51 28.62
CA GLN A 6 16.97 25.14 28.28
C GLN A 6 15.75 24.20 28.20
N ILE A 7 14.81 24.33 29.14
CA ILE A 7 13.58 23.54 29.13
C ILE A 7 12.75 23.87 27.89
N ILE A 8 12.55 25.16 27.59
CA ILE A 8 11.80 25.60 26.39
C ILE A 8 12.46 25.04 25.13
N LEU A 9 13.78 25.19 24.99
CA LEU A 9 14.52 24.72 23.81
C LEU A 9 14.41 23.19 23.66
N SER A 10 14.49 22.45 24.77
CA SER A 10 14.38 20.98 24.76
C SER A 10 12.98 20.53 24.36
N VAL A 11 11.93 21.15 24.90
CA VAL A 11 10.54 20.84 24.54
C VAL A 11 10.28 21.17 23.07
N SER A 12 10.77 22.31 22.58
CA SER A 12 10.64 22.67 21.17
C SER A 12 11.30 21.63 20.28
N VAL A 13 12.56 21.25 20.54
CA VAL A 13 13.28 20.25 19.74
C VAL A 13 12.59 18.89 19.76
N LEU A 14 12.10 18.44 20.92
CA LEU A 14 11.39 17.16 21.06
C LEU A 14 10.00 17.17 20.39
N SER A 15 9.37 18.34 20.24
CA SER A 15 8.08 18.46 19.56
C SER A 15 8.18 18.39 18.03
N ILE A 16 9.34 18.72 17.46
CA ILE A 16 9.55 18.77 16.00
C ILE A 16 9.19 17.44 15.33
N PRO A 17 9.73 16.26 15.73
CA PRO A 17 9.41 14.99 15.09
C PRO A 17 7.91 14.66 15.13
N ILE A 18 7.22 15.04 16.22
CA ILE A 18 5.79 14.80 16.40
C ILE A 18 4.99 15.63 15.39
N VAL A 19 5.32 16.91 15.25
CA VAL A 19 4.66 17.81 14.28
C VAL A 19 4.89 17.32 12.85
N PHE A 20 6.13 16.95 12.49
CA PHE A 20 6.45 16.39 11.18
C PHE A 20 5.67 15.11 10.88
N PHE A 21 5.60 14.19 11.84
CA PHE A 21 4.81 12.97 11.72
C PHE A 21 3.32 13.25 11.49
N TRP A 22 2.76 14.22 12.22
CA TRP A 22 1.36 14.63 12.04
C TRP A 22 1.08 15.22 10.65
N ILE A 23 1.97 16.08 10.15
CA ILE A 23 1.87 16.66 8.81
C ILE A 23 1.95 15.56 7.75
N TYR A 24 2.89 14.62 7.90
CA TYR A 24 3.05 13.47 7.01
C TYR A 24 1.78 12.62 6.96
N MET A 25 1.25 12.22 8.12
CA MET A 25 0.03 11.41 8.20
C MET A 25 -1.18 12.12 7.57
N THR A 26 -1.34 13.41 7.82
CA THR A 26 -2.43 14.21 7.23
C THR A 26 -2.29 14.31 5.71
N THR A 27 -1.05 14.41 5.22
CA THR A 27 -0.76 14.46 3.78
C THR A 27 -1.08 13.13 3.10
N LEU A 28 -0.71 12.00 3.73
CA LEU A 28 -1.07 10.67 3.26
C LEU A 28 -2.58 10.50 3.16
N GLU A 29 -3.33 10.85 4.20
CA GLU A 29 -4.79 10.76 4.17
C GLU A 29 -5.41 11.54 3.02
N LYS A 30 -4.94 12.78 2.78
CA LYS A 30 -5.41 13.60 1.66
C LYS A 30 -5.07 12.96 0.31
N ARG A 31 -3.85 12.44 0.14
CA ARG A 31 -3.42 11.76 -1.09
C ARG A 31 -4.22 10.50 -1.34
N THR A 32 -4.40 9.66 -0.33
CA THR A 32 -5.20 8.44 -0.43
C THR A 32 -6.64 8.75 -0.80
N LYS A 33 -7.27 9.76 -0.15
CA LYS A 33 -8.64 10.19 -0.53
C LYS A 33 -8.73 10.62 -1.99
N LYS A 34 -7.75 11.39 -2.48
CA LYS A 34 -7.68 11.79 -3.89
C LYS A 34 -7.51 10.59 -4.82
N ILE A 35 -6.67 9.62 -4.45
CA ILE A 35 -6.45 8.40 -5.23
C ILE A 35 -7.72 7.57 -5.30
N ILE A 36 -8.38 7.34 -4.15
CA ILE A 36 -9.68 6.65 -4.09
C ILE A 36 -10.66 7.36 -5.02
N GLN A 37 -10.80 8.68 -4.91
CA GLN A 37 -11.73 9.44 -5.76
C GLN A 37 -11.39 9.36 -7.26
N ALA A 38 -10.11 9.38 -7.62
CA ALA A 38 -9.66 9.33 -9.01
C ALA A 38 -9.73 7.92 -9.64
N HIS A 39 -9.77 6.87 -8.82
CA HIS A 39 -9.80 5.47 -9.27
C HIS A 39 -11.10 4.74 -8.88
N SER A 40 -12.09 5.47 -8.35
CA SER A 40 -13.44 4.98 -8.09
C SER A 40 -14.35 5.50 -9.21
N ASP A 41 -14.16 4.99 -10.41
CA ASP A 41 -15.09 5.23 -11.53
C ASP A 41 -16.35 4.35 -11.35
N ASN A 42 -17.39 4.56 -12.18
CA ASN A 42 -18.63 3.79 -12.09
C ASN A 42 -18.45 2.26 -12.22
N SER A 43 -17.33 1.79 -12.76
CA SER A 43 -16.98 0.36 -12.88
C SER A 43 -16.10 -0.16 -11.73
N SER A 44 -15.74 0.70 -10.78
CA SER A 44 -14.82 0.37 -9.70
C SER A 44 -15.56 -0.16 -8.48
N GLU A 45 -15.09 -1.27 -7.95
CA GLU A 45 -15.65 -1.89 -6.76
C GLU A 45 -14.71 -1.75 -5.57
N ILE A 46 -15.25 -1.33 -4.43
CA ILE A 46 -14.48 -1.08 -3.22
C ILE A 46 -14.77 -2.17 -2.20
N TYR A 47 -13.72 -2.89 -1.81
CA TYR A 47 -13.74 -3.91 -0.78
C TYR A 47 -12.99 -3.39 0.43
N THR A 48 -13.67 -3.31 1.57
CA THR A 48 -13.11 -2.69 2.78
C THR A 48 -12.66 -3.71 3.81
N ASP A 49 -11.64 -3.35 4.59
CA ASP A 49 -11.15 -4.11 5.76
C ASP A 49 -10.76 -5.58 5.47
N LEU A 50 -10.23 -5.83 4.27
CA LEU A 50 -9.72 -7.13 3.87
C LEU A 50 -8.48 -7.49 4.69
N LYS A 51 -8.40 -8.75 5.10
CA LYS A 51 -7.25 -9.30 5.81
C LYS A 51 -6.20 -9.78 4.83
N VAL A 52 -4.97 -9.31 4.99
CA VAL A 52 -3.85 -9.61 4.10
C VAL A 52 -2.59 -10.00 4.85
N TRP A 53 -1.63 -10.59 4.14
CA TRP A 53 -0.21 -10.56 4.50
C TRP A 53 0.63 -10.52 3.21
N PHE A 54 1.92 -10.25 3.37
CA PHE A 54 2.90 -10.32 2.27
C PHE A 54 3.91 -11.42 2.53
N LYS A 55 4.15 -12.27 1.52
CA LYS A 55 5.24 -13.24 1.52
C LYS A 55 6.44 -12.65 0.80
N ASN A 56 7.64 -13.06 1.23
CA ASN A 56 8.93 -12.66 0.66
C ASN A 56 9.20 -11.15 0.67
N PHE A 57 8.46 -10.39 1.49
CA PHE A 57 8.77 -8.99 1.72
C PHE A 57 9.94 -8.87 2.70
N ASP A 58 11.03 -8.26 2.24
CA ASP A 58 12.21 -7.99 3.06
C ASP A 58 12.72 -6.58 2.75
N VAL A 59 12.68 -5.72 3.77
CA VAL A 59 13.14 -4.31 3.69
C VAL A 59 14.62 -4.24 3.33
N PHE A 60 15.42 -5.23 3.69
CA PHE A 60 16.85 -5.27 3.41
C PHE A 60 17.19 -5.71 1.98
N LYS A 61 16.22 -6.25 1.23
CA LYS A 61 16.37 -6.67 -0.18
C LYS A 61 15.95 -5.59 -1.19
N LYS A 62 15.77 -4.35 -0.73
CA LYS A 62 15.56 -3.19 -1.60
C LYS A 62 16.79 -2.97 -2.49
N LYS A 63 16.60 -2.68 -3.78
CA LYS A 63 17.67 -2.43 -4.76
C LYS A 63 18.58 -1.27 -4.34
N ASN A 64 17.97 -0.19 -3.86
CA ASN A 64 18.69 0.96 -3.33
C ASN A 64 18.38 1.13 -1.84
N LYS A 65 19.31 0.71 -0.99
CA LYS A 65 19.15 0.71 0.47
C LYS A 65 19.17 2.13 1.08
N PHE A 66 19.77 3.10 0.39
CA PHE A 66 19.91 4.48 0.87
C PHE A 66 18.85 5.44 0.32
N ASP A 67 17.98 4.96 -0.57
CA ASP A 67 16.86 5.74 -1.07
C ASP A 67 15.75 5.76 0.00
N LEU A 68 15.63 6.89 0.70
CA LEU A 68 14.63 7.12 1.73
C LEU A 68 13.47 7.93 1.12
N ASP A 69 12.52 7.22 0.50
CA ASP A 69 11.24 7.82 0.09
C ASP A 69 10.19 7.53 1.18
N PRO A 70 9.78 8.54 1.98
CA PRO A 70 8.76 8.35 3.01
C PRO A 70 7.39 8.02 2.43
N TYR A 71 7.17 8.19 1.12
CA TYR A 71 5.93 7.82 0.45
C TYR A 71 5.99 6.44 -0.19
N GLN A 72 7.11 5.71 -0.10
CA GLN A 72 7.18 4.34 -0.60
C GLN A 72 6.25 3.42 0.21
N THR A 73 5.55 2.51 -0.47
CA THR A 73 4.74 1.49 0.20
C THR A 73 5.62 0.57 1.04
N LEU A 74 5.25 0.42 2.31
CA LEU A 74 5.75 -0.62 3.20
C LEU A 74 4.76 -1.79 3.22
N TYR A 75 5.15 -2.93 2.69
CA TYR A 75 4.33 -4.15 2.61
C TYR A 75 4.25 -4.92 3.95
N SER A 76 4.07 -4.20 5.07
CA SER A 76 4.06 -4.73 6.44
C SER A 76 2.70 -4.66 7.13
N PHE A 77 1.62 -4.45 6.38
CA PHE A 77 0.26 -4.32 6.92
C PHE A 77 -0.56 -5.61 6.78
N ASN A 78 -1.53 -5.78 7.69
CA ASN A 78 -2.40 -6.95 7.75
C ASN A 78 -3.87 -6.65 7.38
N ASN A 79 -4.21 -5.37 7.19
CA ASN A 79 -5.53 -4.92 6.78
C ASN A 79 -5.37 -3.97 5.59
N CYS A 80 -6.26 -4.05 4.61
CA CYS A 80 -6.31 -3.09 3.52
C CYS A 80 -7.74 -2.83 3.05
N ASP A 81 -7.92 -1.69 2.40
CA ASP A 81 -8.99 -1.55 1.41
C ASP A 81 -8.44 -1.91 0.04
N LEU A 82 -9.29 -2.47 -0.80
CA LEU A 82 -8.98 -2.86 -2.16
C LEU A 82 -10.00 -2.23 -3.09
N ILE A 83 -9.51 -1.53 -4.11
CA ILE A 83 -10.33 -1.04 -5.22
C ILE A 83 -10.01 -1.92 -6.42
N LEU A 84 -11.03 -2.52 -7.01
CA LEU A 84 -10.92 -3.32 -8.21
C LEU A 84 -11.56 -2.57 -9.37
N ASN A 85 -10.82 -2.39 -10.45
CA ASN A 85 -11.35 -1.92 -11.73
C ASN A 85 -10.80 -2.81 -12.87
N ASP A 86 -11.19 -2.51 -14.11
CA ASP A 86 -10.80 -3.32 -15.27
C ASP A 86 -9.29 -3.27 -15.59
N ARG A 87 -8.55 -2.28 -15.09
CA ARG A 87 -7.14 -2.03 -15.42
C ARG A 87 -6.17 -2.46 -14.33
N ASN A 88 -6.57 -2.31 -13.07
CA ASN A 88 -5.73 -2.59 -11.91
C ASN A 88 -6.50 -2.90 -10.63
N ILE A 89 -5.73 -3.36 -9.66
CA ILE A 89 -6.13 -3.50 -8.26
C ILE A 89 -5.37 -2.43 -7.47
N VAL A 90 -6.10 -1.52 -6.81
CA VAL A 90 -5.49 -0.54 -5.89
C VAL A 90 -5.59 -1.08 -4.48
N VAL A 91 -4.45 -1.36 -3.86
CA VAL A 91 -4.37 -1.86 -2.48
C VAL A 91 -3.94 -0.73 -1.56
N ILE A 92 -4.78 -0.42 -0.58
CA ILE A 92 -4.56 0.65 0.38
C ILE A 92 -4.40 0.01 1.75
N GLY A 93 -3.14 -0.19 2.18
CA GLY A 93 -2.85 -0.72 3.50
C GLY A 93 -3.39 0.17 4.62
N LYS A 94 -3.72 -0.42 5.77
CA LYS A 94 -4.12 0.31 6.97
C LYS A 94 -3.19 -0.04 8.12
N THR A 95 -2.80 0.98 8.87
CA THR A 95 -2.09 0.84 10.15
C THR A 95 -2.91 1.46 11.28
N LYS A 96 -2.70 1.00 12.51
CA LYS A 96 -3.38 1.54 13.69
C LYS A 96 -2.46 2.53 14.39
N ILE A 97 -2.85 3.81 14.38
CA ILE A 97 -2.12 4.90 15.06
C ILE A 97 -3.09 5.56 16.03
N LEU A 98 -2.72 5.61 17.31
CA LEU A 98 -3.54 6.19 18.39
C LEU A 98 -5.00 5.66 18.38
N GLY A 99 -5.16 4.35 18.20
CA GLY A 99 -6.47 3.70 18.19
C GLY A 99 -7.24 3.81 16.87
N LYS A 100 -6.86 4.69 15.95
CA LYS A 100 -7.54 4.91 14.67
C LYS A 100 -6.84 4.19 13.52
N ASN A 101 -7.60 3.63 12.60
CA ASN A 101 -7.07 3.10 11.35
C ASN A 101 -6.68 4.29 10.45
N LYS A 102 -5.43 4.29 10.00
CA LYS A 102 -4.87 5.29 9.11
C LYS A 102 -4.44 4.60 7.82
N PRO A 103 -4.77 5.17 6.64
CA PRO A 103 -4.31 4.61 5.38
C PRO A 103 -2.80 4.79 5.23
N LEU A 104 -2.18 3.82 4.59
CA LEU A 104 -0.81 3.86 4.10
C LEU A 104 -0.79 4.27 2.62
N THR A 105 0.40 4.42 2.04
CA THR A 105 0.54 4.67 0.61
C THR A 105 -0.16 3.56 -0.20
N PRO A 106 -1.06 3.94 -1.14
CA PRO A 106 -1.68 2.99 -2.06
C PRO A 106 -0.65 2.34 -2.99
N THR A 107 -0.90 1.09 -3.35
CA THR A 107 -0.13 0.36 -4.37
C THR A 107 -1.04 -0.08 -5.48
N PHE A 108 -0.64 0.20 -6.72
CA PHE A 108 -1.39 -0.13 -7.92
C PHE A 108 -0.83 -1.41 -8.53
N PHE A 109 -1.60 -2.48 -8.52
CA PHE A 109 -1.27 -3.75 -9.14
C PHE A 109 -1.87 -3.76 -10.55
N GLU A 110 -1.03 -3.51 -11.54
CA GLU A 110 -1.46 -3.41 -12.94
C GLU A 110 -1.71 -4.79 -13.55
N PHE A 111 -2.83 -4.95 -14.25
CA PHE A 111 -3.12 -6.16 -15.01
C PHE A 111 -2.41 -6.19 -16.37
N GLU A 112 -2.17 -5.02 -16.99
CA GLU A 112 -1.57 -4.94 -18.32
C GLU A 112 -0.13 -5.47 -18.37
N LYS A 113 0.11 -6.43 -19.26
CA LYS A 113 1.41 -7.10 -19.42
C LYS A 113 2.40 -6.33 -20.32
N ASN A 114 1.91 -5.37 -21.12
CA ASN A 114 2.68 -4.70 -22.17
C ASN A 114 2.85 -3.20 -21.92
N GLY A 115 4.10 -2.73 -21.82
CA GLY A 115 4.49 -1.36 -22.15
C GLY A 115 4.37 -0.27 -21.07
N ILE A 116 3.81 -0.55 -19.89
CA ILE A 116 3.74 0.48 -18.84
C ILE A 116 5.10 0.59 -18.12
N THR A 117 5.76 1.73 -18.26
CA THR A 117 6.85 2.14 -17.37
C THR A 117 6.30 2.18 -15.94
N LEU A 118 6.73 1.25 -15.09
CA LEU A 118 6.29 1.17 -13.69
C LEU A 118 6.61 2.46 -12.94
N LYS A 119 5.58 3.28 -12.75
CA LYS A 119 5.62 4.50 -11.94
C LYS A 119 5.85 4.14 -10.46
N PRO A 120 6.39 5.05 -9.64
CA PRO A 120 6.48 4.83 -8.20
C PRO A 120 5.09 4.48 -7.64
N GLY A 121 4.99 3.43 -6.83
CA GLY A 121 3.73 2.93 -6.27
C GLY A 121 2.95 1.98 -7.19
N HIS A 122 3.43 1.70 -8.41
CA HIS A 122 2.85 0.71 -9.31
C HIS A 122 3.71 -0.56 -9.32
N VAL A 123 3.03 -1.71 -9.34
CA VAL A 123 3.63 -3.04 -9.37
C VAL A 123 3.01 -3.86 -10.49
N LYS A 124 3.81 -4.77 -11.05
CA LYS A 124 3.35 -5.68 -12.11
C LYS A 124 2.85 -6.98 -11.49
N ILE A 125 1.64 -7.40 -11.83
CA ILE A 125 1.14 -8.75 -11.47
C ILE A 125 1.83 -9.78 -12.36
N GLU A 126 2.42 -10.79 -11.73
CA GLU A 126 3.12 -11.89 -12.39
C GLU A 126 2.24 -13.14 -12.47
N LYS A 127 1.49 -13.41 -11.39
CA LYS A 127 0.66 -14.60 -11.27
C LYS A 127 -0.45 -14.36 -10.26
N ILE A 128 -1.65 -14.87 -10.56
CA ILE A 128 -2.74 -14.99 -9.60
C ILE A 128 -3.08 -16.46 -9.45
N GLN A 129 -3.10 -16.96 -8.22
CA GLN A 129 -3.47 -18.34 -7.94
C GLN A 129 -4.29 -18.45 -6.67
N GLU A 130 -5.15 -19.46 -6.63
CA GLU A 130 -5.90 -19.82 -5.44
C GLU A 130 -5.24 -21.03 -4.79
N VAL A 131 -4.89 -20.89 -3.52
CA VAL A 131 -4.29 -21.98 -2.73
C VAL A 131 -5.15 -22.18 -1.50
N SER A 132 -5.89 -23.29 -1.46
CA SER A 132 -6.90 -23.54 -0.42
C SER A 132 -7.95 -22.42 -0.38
N ASN A 133 -8.04 -21.65 0.72
CA ASN A 133 -9.04 -20.59 0.93
C ASN A 133 -8.44 -19.17 0.86
N VAL A 134 -7.24 -19.02 0.26
CA VAL A 134 -6.60 -17.72 0.07
C VAL A 134 -6.36 -17.45 -1.41
N LEU A 135 -6.39 -16.18 -1.78
CA LEU A 135 -6.00 -15.72 -3.11
C LEU A 135 -4.59 -15.13 -3.01
N GLU A 136 -3.66 -15.67 -3.79
CA GLU A 136 -2.28 -15.22 -3.84
C GLU A 136 -2.03 -14.48 -5.15
N ILE A 137 -1.49 -13.27 -5.03
CA ILE A 137 -1.14 -12.38 -6.15
C ILE A 137 0.37 -12.17 -6.06
N GLU A 138 1.12 -12.84 -6.93
CA GLU A 138 2.56 -12.64 -7.10
C GLU A 138 2.79 -11.38 -7.93
N PHE A 139 3.73 -10.53 -7.50
CA PHE A 139 4.02 -9.27 -8.16
C PHE A 139 5.50 -8.89 -8.10
N THR A 140 5.90 -8.05 -9.05
CA THR A 140 7.23 -7.45 -9.12
C THR A 140 7.13 -5.95 -8.83
N ASP A 141 7.89 -5.48 -7.85
CA ASP A 141 8.07 -4.05 -7.56
C ASP A 141 9.46 -3.61 -8.05
N ARG A 142 9.53 -2.49 -8.75
CA ARG A 142 10.80 -1.94 -9.26
C ARG A 142 11.85 -1.71 -8.18
N ASN A 143 11.43 -1.49 -6.92
CA ASN A 143 12.29 -1.18 -5.80
C ASN A 143 12.91 -2.43 -5.15
N TYR A 144 12.39 -3.63 -5.41
CA TYR A 144 12.83 -4.88 -4.79
C TYR A 144 13.42 -5.82 -5.84
N LEU A 145 14.43 -6.61 -5.45
CA LEU A 145 15.07 -7.58 -6.36
C LEU A 145 14.22 -8.83 -6.56
N GLU A 146 13.53 -9.26 -5.50
CA GLU A 146 12.75 -10.48 -5.48
C GLU A 146 11.27 -10.18 -5.72
N LYS A 147 10.57 -11.17 -6.28
CA LYS A 147 9.11 -11.15 -6.38
C LYS A 147 8.50 -11.30 -5.00
N MET A 148 7.39 -10.61 -4.78
CA MET A 148 6.62 -10.67 -3.54
C MET A 148 5.25 -11.25 -3.83
N THR A 149 4.55 -11.68 -2.77
CA THR A 149 3.19 -12.19 -2.91
C THR A 149 2.26 -11.50 -1.93
N LEU A 150 1.24 -10.83 -2.43
CA LEU A 150 0.11 -10.37 -1.65
C LEU A 150 -0.84 -11.56 -1.46
N VAL A 151 -1.22 -11.85 -0.22
CA VAL A 151 -2.18 -12.91 0.07
C VAL A 151 -3.42 -12.31 0.71
N LEU A 152 -4.56 -12.48 0.05
CA LEU A 152 -5.88 -12.11 0.56
C LEU A 152 -6.45 -13.31 1.33
N LYS A 153 -6.78 -13.10 2.60
CA LYS A 153 -7.31 -14.15 3.48
C LYS A 153 -8.83 -14.24 3.37
N ARG A 154 -9.33 -15.42 3.00
CA ARG A 154 -10.78 -15.70 2.86
C ARG A 154 -11.52 -14.62 2.05
N PRO A 155 -11.02 -14.22 0.86
CA PRO A 155 -11.79 -13.32 0.01
C PRO A 155 -13.10 -14.02 -0.38
N GLY A 156 -14.20 -13.26 -0.47
CA GLY A 156 -15.46 -13.79 -0.97
C GLY A 156 -15.29 -14.32 -2.40
N ASN A 157 -16.09 -15.33 -2.78
CA ASN A 157 -15.99 -15.95 -4.10
C ASN A 157 -16.18 -14.94 -5.24
N GLU A 158 -17.08 -13.97 -5.06
CA GLU A 158 -17.28 -12.88 -6.01
C GLU A 158 -15.99 -12.09 -6.29
N LEU A 159 -15.28 -11.65 -5.24
CA LEU A 159 -14.03 -10.92 -5.37
C LEU A 159 -12.96 -11.77 -6.08
N LYS A 160 -12.85 -13.05 -5.72
CA LYS A 160 -11.88 -13.97 -6.35
C LYS A 160 -12.10 -14.07 -7.85
N GLU A 161 -13.34 -14.33 -8.25
CA GLU A 161 -13.68 -14.56 -9.66
C GLU A 161 -13.54 -13.27 -10.48
N LYS A 162 -13.89 -12.11 -9.92
CA LYS A 162 -13.67 -10.81 -10.60
C LYS A 162 -12.19 -10.54 -10.82
N ILE A 163 -11.34 -10.70 -9.80
CA ILE A 163 -9.88 -10.51 -9.94
C ILE A 163 -9.31 -11.43 -11.03
N LYS A 164 -9.67 -12.72 -11.03
CA LYS A 164 -9.23 -13.68 -12.06
C LYS A 164 -9.71 -13.26 -13.45
N THR A 165 -10.96 -12.82 -13.56
CA THR A 165 -11.56 -12.38 -14.83
C THR A 165 -10.83 -11.16 -15.39
N CYS A 166 -10.57 -10.13 -14.58
CA CYS A 166 -9.82 -8.94 -14.99
C CYS A 166 -8.38 -9.28 -15.42
N TYR A 167 -7.70 -10.17 -14.68
CA TYR A 167 -6.35 -10.63 -15.01
C TYR A 167 -6.27 -11.43 -16.31
N ASN A 168 -7.28 -12.26 -16.61
CA ASN A 168 -7.30 -13.09 -17.81
C ASN A 168 -7.69 -12.31 -19.08
N LYS A 169 -8.38 -11.16 -18.94
CA LYS A 169 -8.71 -10.26 -20.05
C LYS A 169 -7.50 -9.42 -20.51
N SER A 170 -6.46 -9.33 -19.68
CA SER A 170 -5.29 -8.45 -19.86
C SER A 170 -4.04 -9.21 -20.33
#